data_AF-A0A316GT90-F1
#
_entry.id   AF-A0A316GT90-F1
#
_cell.length_a   1.000
_cell.length_b   1.000
_cell.length_c   1.000
_cell.angle_alpha   90.00
_cell.angle_beta   90.00
_cell.angle_gamma   90.00
#
_symmetry.space_group_name_H-M   'P 1'
#
loop_
_entity.id
_entity.type
_entity.pdbx_description
1 polymer ?
#
loop_
_entity_poly.entity_id
_entity_poly.type
_entity_poly.pdbx_seq_one_letter_code
_entity_poly.pdbx_strand_id
1 'polypeptide(L)'
;MPMLSEFPSEKVIVSCEKCGMWKQYDRDAMVRTGGDRTLAHLLDEIVARVGCPKAKSLSVYDRCGAKYEDLLALMGGGNAYAKAKGG
;
A
#
# COMPACT_ATOMS: atom_id res chain seq x y z
N MET A 1 0.77 1.86 12.42
CA MET A 1 0.54 1.59 10.98
C MET A 1 0.59 0.08 10.79
N PRO A 2 -0.31 -0.51 9.99
CA PRO A 2 -0.34 -1.96 9.76
C PRO A 2 0.95 -2.44 9.07
N MET A 3 1.42 -3.61 9.49
CA MET A 3 2.59 -4.27 8.92
C MET A 3 2.23 -5.12 7.70
N LEU A 4 3.24 -5.45 6.91
CA LEU A 4 3.09 -6.36 5.78
C LEU A 4 2.77 -7.78 6.24
N SER A 5 3.36 -8.24 7.34
CA SER A 5 3.05 -9.55 7.94
C SER A 5 1.59 -9.69 8.37
N GLU A 6 0.96 -8.58 8.77
CA GLU A 6 -0.45 -8.49 9.18
C GLU A 6 -1.41 -8.35 7.99
N PHE A 7 -0.91 -8.38 6.74
CA PHE A 7 -1.76 -8.26 5.57
C PHE A 7 -2.70 -9.47 5.47
N PRO A 8 -4.02 -9.24 5.29
CA PRO A 8 -5.05 -10.29 5.40
C PRO A 8 -5.00 -11.33 4.28
N SER A 9 -4.32 -11.00 3.17
CA SER A 9 -4.15 -11.86 2.00
C SER A 9 -2.70 -12.29 1.85
N GLU A 10 -2.48 -13.49 1.33
CA GLU A 10 -1.14 -13.94 0.92
C GLU A 10 -0.64 -13.18 -0.32
N LYS A 11 -1.56 -12.67 -1.14
CA LYS A 11 -1.24 -11.93 -2.36
C LYS A 11 -1.52 -10.46 -2.13
N VAL A 12 -0.48 -9.64 -2.20
CA VAL A 12 -0.58 -8.19 -2.09
C VAL A 12 -0.70 -7.61 -3.49
N ILE A 13 -1.89 -7.14 -3.84
CA ILE A 13 -2.15 -6.47 -5.12
C ILE A 13 -2.08 -4.96 -4.91
N VAL A 14 -1.17 -4.29 -5.62
CA VAL A 14 -1.03 -2.84 -5.65
C VAL A 14 -1.42 -2.36 -7.03
N SER A 15 -2.42 -1.48 -7.09
CA SER A 15 -2.84 -0.83 -8.32
C SER A 15 -2.68 0.68 -8.22
N CYS A 16 -2.57 1.37 -9.35
CA CYS A 16 -2.58 2.83 -9.42
C CYS A 16 -3.22 3.25 -10.74
N GLU A 17 -4.39 3.88 -10.67
CA GLU A 17 -5.12 4.32 -11.86
C GLU A 17 -4.45 5.52 -12.55
N LYS A 18 -3.69 6.36 -11.83
CA LYS A 18 -3.00 7.51 -12.43
C LYS A 18 -1.86 7.12 -13.38
N CYS A 19 -1.09 6.08 -13.05
CA CYS A 19 0.01 5.60 -13.91
C CYS A 19 -0.22 4.24 -14.57
N GLY A 20 -1.38 3.62 -14.33
CA GLY A 20 -1.69 2.27 -14.82
C GLY A 20 -0.87 1.16 -14.16
N MET A 21 -0.22 1.43 -13.01
CA MET A 21 0.49 0.39 -12.30
C MET A 21 -0.50 -0.69 -11.84
N TRP A 22 -0.18 -1.94 -12.13
CA TRP A 22 -0.82 -3.09 -11.50
C TRP A 22 0.25 -4.13 -11.23
N LYS A 23 0.45 -4.46 -9.95
CA LYS A 23 1.49 -5.39 -9.50
C LYS A 23 0.92 -6.31 -8.43
N GLN A 24 1.20 -7.59 -8.58
CA GLN A 24 0.87 -8.61 -7.59
C GLN A 24 2.16 -9.11 -6.98
N TYR A 25 2.19 -9.18 -5.65
CA TYR A 25 3.31 -9.69 -4.87
C TYR A 25 2.86 -10.79 -3.93
N ASP A 26 3.77 -11.68 -3.58
CA ASP A 26 3.56 -12.64 -2.51
C ASP A 26 4.01 -12.02 -1.19
N ARG A 27 3.12 -11.97 -0.19
CA ARG A 27 3.36 -11.34 1.11
C ARG A 27 4.59 -11.93 1.77
N ASP A 28 4.63 -13.26 1.88
CA ASP A 28 5.69 -13.97 2.58
C ASP A 28 7.02 -13.82 1.85
N ALA A 29 7.02 -13.85 0.51
CA ALA A 29 8.21 -13.56 -0.27
C ALA A 29 8.73 -12.13 -0.04
N MET A 30 7.83 -11.14 0.05
CA MET A 30 8.23 -9.76 0.33
C MET A 30 8.76 -9.57 1.74
N VAL A 31 8.17 -10.22 2.75
CA VAL A 31 8.66 -10.22 4.14
C VAL A 31 10.03 -10.89 4.21
N ARG A 32 10.22 -12.04 3.56
CA ARG A 32 11.52 -12.73 3.51
C ARG A 32 12.61 -11.89 2.82
N THR A 33 12.26 -11.17 1.76
CA THR A 33 13.25 -10.45 0.93
C THR A 33 13.61 -9.09 1.50
N GLY A 34 12.64 -8.35 2.05
CA GLY A 34 12.83 -6.96 2.49
C GLY A 34 12.41 -6.69 3.92
N GLY A 35 12.23 -7.73 4.73
CA GLY A 35 11.78 -7.63 6.11
C GLY A 35 10.31 -7.25 6.26
N ASP A 36 9.83 -7.36 7.49
CA ASP A 36 8.51 -6.87 7.84
C ASP A 36 8.54 -5.34 7.97
N ARG A 37 7.73 -4.67 7.15
CA ARG A 37 7.67 -3.20 7.08
C ARG A 37 6.24 -2.74 6.99
N THR A 38 6.02 -1.49 7.40
CA THR A 38 4.68 -0.90 7.33
C THR A 38 4.19 -0.83 5.89
N LEU A 39 2.90 -1.05 5.68
CA LEU A 39 2.28 -0.99 4.35
C LEU A 39 2.43 0.40 3.70
N ALA A 40 2.52 1.46 4.51
CA ALA A 40 2.78 2.82 4.03
C ALA A 40 4.20 2.93 3.42
N HIS A 41 5.21 2.43 4.11
CA HIS A 41 6.60 2.45 3.63
C HIS A 41 6.77 1.57 2.38
N LEU A 42 6.17 0.38 2.39
CA LEU A 42 6.15 -0.53 1.24
C LEU A 42 5.54 0.14 -0.01
N LEU A 43 4.42 0.85 0.18
CA LEU A 43 3.75 1.53 -0.92
C LEU A 43 4.63 2.65 -1.49
N ASP A 44 5.25 3.47 -0.63
CA ASP A 44 6.15 4.53 -1.06
C ASP A 44 7.36 3.97 -1.84
N GLU A 45 7.93 2.83 -1.45
CA GLU A 45 9.00 2.15 -2.20
C GLU A 45 8.53 1.65 -3.58
N ILE A 46 7.36 1.00 -3.64
CA ILE A 46 6.80 0.48 -4.91
C ILE A 46 6.57 1.63 -5.89
N VAL A 47 5.99 2.73 -5.40
CA VAL A 47 5.73 3.93 -6.19
C VAL A 47 7.02 4.58 -6.67
N ALA A 48 8.03 4.68 -5.79
CA ALA A 48 9.34 5.21 -6.16
C ALA A 48 10.01 4.38 -7.26
N ARG A 49 9.92 3.04 -7.21
CA ARG A 49 10.49 2.15 -8.23
C ARG A 49 9.78 2.23 -9.58
N VAL A 50 8.46 2.39 -9.58
CA VAL A 50 7.67 2.54 -10.81
C VAL A 50 7.90 3.92 -11.45
N GLY A 51 8.43 4.89 -10.68
CA GLY A 51 8.69 6.23 -11.16
C GLY A 51 7.40 7.00 -11.45
N CYS A 52 6.29 6.62 -10.81
CA CYS A 52 5.04 7.34 -11.00
C CYS A 52 5.23 8.78 -10.50
N PRO A 53 5.07 9.80 -11.37
CA PRO A 53 5.20 11.18 -10.94
C PRO A 53 4.15 11.43 -9.84
N LYS A 54 4.60 11.91 -8.68
CA LYS A 54 3.69 12.59 -7.75
C LYS A 54 2.98 13.65 -8.58
N ALA A 55 1.65 13.74 -8.48
CA ALA A 55 1.00 14.86 -9.14
C ALA A 55 1.66 16.13 -8.55
N LYS A 56 1.95 17.10 -9.43
CA LYS A 56 2.83 18.25 -9.15
C LYS A 56 2.22 19.24 -8.14
N SER A 57 1.54 18.76 -7.11
CA SER A 57 1.06 19.58 -6.01
C SER A 57 1.99 19.44 -4.80
N LEU A 58 2.09 20.52 -4.03
CA LEU A 58 2.83 20.58 -2.77
C LEU A 58 2.13 19.80 -1.63
N SER A 59 1.05 19.07 -1.94
CA SER A 59 0.29 18.33 -0.95
C SER A 59 0.95 17.00 -0.66
N VAL A 60 1.22 16.75 0.64
CA VAL A 60 1.71 15.46 1.15
C VAL A 60 0.73 14.30 0.87
N TYR A 61 -0.52 14.63 0.55
CA TYR A 61 -1.57 13.67 0.17
C TYR A 61 -1.60 13.36 -1.33
N ASP A 62 -0.82 14.07 -2.16
CA ASP A 62 -0.82 13.88 -3.61
C ASP A 62 0.18 12.81 -4.04
N ARG A 63 -0.04 11.61 -3.49
CA ARG A 63 0.60 10.39 -3.97
C ARG A 63 0.07 10.07 -5.38
N CYS A 64 0.75 9.17 -6.06
CA CYS A 64 0.29 8.60 -7.34
C CYS A 64 -1.13 8.00 -7.28
N GLY A 65 -1.75 7.87 -6.10
CA GLY A 65 -3.02 7.17 -5.95
C GLY A 65 -2.85 5.66 -6.00
N ALA A 66 -1.63 5.16 -5.72
CA ALA A 66 -1.43 3.73 -5.56
C ALA A 66 -2.19 3.25 -4.31
N LYS A 67 -2.82 2.09 -4.44
CA LYS A 67 -3.74 1.54 -3.47
C LYS A 67 -3.56 0.03 -3.40
N TYR A 68 -3.78 -0.54 -2.22
CA TYR A 68 -3.86 -1.98 -2.05
C TYR A 68 -5.30 -2.41 -2.33
N GLU A 69 -5.51 -3.24 -3.34
CA GLU A 69 -6.86 -3.63 -3.77
C GLU A 69 -7.62 -4.36 -2.66
N ASP A 70 -6.98 -5.32 -2.00
CA ASP A 70 -7.60 -6.11 -0.93
C ASP A 70 -7.93 -5.27 0.30
N LEU A 71 -7.11 -4.26 0.60
CA LEU A 71 -7.46 -3.30 1.66
C LEU A 71 -8.60 -2.40 1.24
N LEU A 72 -8.69 -1.97 -0.03
CA LEU A 72 -9.85 -1.21 -0.50
C LEU A 72 -11.15 -2.01 -0.40
N ALA A 73 -11.10 -3.28 -0.74
CA ALA A 73 -12.22 -4.20 -0.57
C ALA A 73 -12.65 -4.32 0.91
N LEU A 74 -11.69 -4.28 1.84
CA LEU A 74 -11.96 -4.27 3.28
C LEU A 74 -12.34 -2.87 3.83
N MET A 75 -11.90 -1.79 3.16
CA MET A 75 -12.12 -0.38 3.52
C MET A 75 -13.41 0.22 2.95
N GLY A 76 -14.24 -0.55 2.24
CA GLY A 76 -15.64 -0.19 1.97
C GLY A 76 -16.45 0.11 3.25
N GLY A 77 -15.91 -0.22 4.43
CA GLY A 77 -16.23 0.40 5.72
C GLY A 77 -15.03 1.23 6.22
N GLY A 78 -15.19 2.55 6.29
CA GLY A 78 -14.12 3.49 6.63
C GLY A 78 -13.41 3.25 7.98
N ASN A 79 -12.15 3.69 8.05
CA ASN A 79 -11.40 3.97 9.29
C ASN A 79 -11.13 2.82 10.28
N ALA A 80 -11.16 1.55 9.89
CA ALA A 80 -10.86 0.45 10.83
C ALA A 80 -9.37 0.29 11.21
N TYR A 81 -8.43 0.50 10.27
CA TYR A 81 -6.99 0.33 10.55
C TYR A 81 -6.35 1.52 11.29
N ALA A 82 -6.99 2.70 11.25
CA ALA A 82 -6.64 3.83 12.11
C ALA A 82 -7.22 3.67 13.53
N LYS A 83 -8.33 2.92 13.69
CA LYS A 83 -8.96 2.63 14.99
C LYS A 83 -8.36 1.46 15.76
N ALA A 84 -7.61 0.56 15.12
CA ALA A 84 -7.05 -0.62 15.79
C ALA A 84 -5.90 -0.33 16.79
N LYS A 85 -5.45 0.94 16.95
CA LYS A 85 -4.39 1.32 17.91
C LYS A 85 -4.64 2.64 18.66
N GLY A 86 -5.88 2.91 19.08
CA GLY A 86 -6.15 4.08 19.93
C GLY A 86 -7.47 3.95 20.69
N GLY A 87 -7.39 3.56 21.95
CA GLY A 87 -8.49 3.43 22.91
C GLY A 87 -8.16 2.39 23.96
#